data_AF-A0A4C2A0A7-F1
#
_entry.id   AF-A0A4C2A0A7-F1
#
_cell.length_a   1.000
_cell.length_b   1.000
_cell.length_c   1.000
_cell.angle_alpha   90.00
_cell.angle_beta   90.00
_cell.angle_gamma   90.00
#
_symmetry.space_group_name_H-M   'P 1'
#
loop_
_entity.id
_entity.type
_entity.pdbx_description
1 polymer ?
#
loop_
_entity_poly.entity_id
_entity_poly.type
_entity_poly.pdbx_seq_one_letter_code
_entity_poly.pdbx_strand_id
1 'polypeptide(L)'
;MIYPVSCIRIKSISIRLRVRSAEKLVAASACALADGARVLLPLPKDDGRKNGLQTRATKLRKLLEEKNYETLAEFLVDNNLTMAHYLDTIRTTLRRSTVVFKRDLSEIYTNTFNPWIARTVCANSDLHFILEEYSFAAYVVEYVNKSNRGISNLHQELIKIQEQNPEKEYVEIMKQLGVKFLNTVEMSSQEAAWYLLRQLMSRSSREVSYIPTVWPQERHKLRKRKAVMDVENLDENSTDIWNAAIRRKAE
;
A
#
# COMPACT_ATOMS: atom_id res chain seq x y z
N MET A 1 9.82 -17.78 4.70
CA MET A 1 8.87 -17.57 3.59
C MET A 1 8.36 -16.11 3.67
N ILE A 2 8.11 -15.42 2.55
CA ILE A 2 7.69 -13.99 2.56
C ILE A 2 6.21 -13.89 2.21
N TYR A 3 5.43 -13.28 3.10
CA TYR A 3 4.13 -12.70 2.80
C TYR A 3 4.30 -11.32 2.13
N PRO A 4 3.56 -10.98 1.07
CA PRO A 4 3.11 -9.63 0.83
C PRO A 4 1.90 -9.37 1.74
N VAL A 5 2.13 -8.88 2.96
CA VAL A 5 1.07 -8.31 3.80
C VAL A 5 0.82 -6.89 3.32
N SER A 6 0.04 -6.76 2.25
CA SER A 6 -0.53 -5.47 1.85
C SER A 6 -1.75 -5.16 2.71
N CYS A 7 -1.58 -5.04 4.03
CA CYS A 7 -2.54 -4.37 4.91
C CYS A 7 -1.95 -4.10 6.30
N ILE A 8 -0.91 -3.25 6.40
CA ILE A 8 -0.62 -2.55 7.65
C ILE A 8 -0.36 -1.09 7.32
N ARG A 9 -1.26 -0.20 7.78
CA ARG A 9 -1.02 1.23 7.89
C ARG A 9 0.10 1.47 8.90
N ILE A 10 1.36 1.31 8.47
CA ILE A 10 2.50 1.81 9.24
C ILE A 10 2.73 3.25 8.77
N LYS A 11 2.45 4.21 9.65
CA LYS A 11 3.05 5.55 9.56
C LYS A 11 4.56 5.35 9.64
N SER A 12 5.25 5.31 8.50
CA SER A 12 6.71 5.28 8.50
C SER A 12 7.22 6.60 9.07
N ILE A 13 7.84 6.52 10.25
CA ILE A 13 8.68 7.60 10.76
C ILE A 13 9.90 7.66 9.85
N SER A 14 10.12 8.81 9.21
CA SER A 14 11.34 9.10 8.47
C SER A 14 12.47 9.29 9.48
N ILE A 15 13.16 8.21 9.85
CA ILE A 15 14.38 8.32 10.65
C ILE A 15 15.52 8.66 9.69
N ARG A 16 15.98 9.91 9.75
CA ARG A 16 17.21 10.38 9.09
C ARG A 16 18.43 9.74 9.78
N LEU A 17 18.69 8.46 9.53
CA LEU A 17 19.94 7.83 9.96
C LEU A 17 21.06 8.33 9.05
N ARG A 18 21.91 9.20 9.60
CA ARG A 18 23.20 9.58 9.00
C ARG A 18 24.14 8.37 9.10
N VAL A 19 23.99 7.40 8.20
CA VAL A 19 24.86 6.20 8.15
C VAL A 19 26.25 6.65 7.69
N ARG A 20 27.22 6.65 8.62
CA ARG A 20 28.57 7.18 8.42
C ARG A 20 29.55 6.25 7.67
N SER A 21 29.17 5.08 7.21
CA SER A 21 29.96 4.37 6.19
C SER A 21 29.13 3.32 5.45
N ALA A 22 29.20 3.33 4.12
CA ALA A 22 28.63 2.29 3.26
C ALA A 22 29.22 0.91 3.57
N GLU A 23 30.45 0.86 4.12
CA GLU A 23 31.15 -0.37 4.52
C GLU A 23 30.39 -1.19 5.57
N LYS A 24 29.67 -0.56 6.51
CA LYS A 24 28.88 -1.29 7.52
C LYS A 24 27.62 -1.96 6.94
N LEU A 25 27.08 -1.43 5.84
CA LEU A 25 25.96 -2.04 5.12
C LEU A 25 26.43 -3.22 4.25
N VAL A 26 27.62 -3.11 3.64
CA VAL A 26 28.25 -4.20 2.89
C VAL A 26 28.66 -5.35 3.82
N ALA A 27 29.19 -5.04 5.01
CA ALA A 27 29.46 -6.06 6.03
C ALA A 27 28.18 -6.77 6.50
N ALA A 28 27.06 -6.04 6.63
CA ALA A 28 25.76 -6.63 6.99
C ALA A 28 25.19 -7.54 5.88
N SER A 29 25.42 -7.25 4.59
CA SER A 29 25.00 -8.13 3.50
C SER A 29 25.87 -9.39 3.41
N ALA A 30 27.18 -9.27 3.66
CA ALA A 30 28.09 -10.41 3.76
C ALA A 30 27.77 -11.30 4.97
N CYS A 31 27.40 -10.71 6.11
CA CYS A 31 27.00 -11.46 7.30
C CYS A 31 25.65 -12.18 7.11
N ALA A 32 24.70 -11.58 6.39
CA ALA A 32 23.43 -12.24 6.06
C ALA A 32 23.63 -13.50 5.19
N LEU A 33 24.62 -13.51 4.30
CA LEU A 33 25.00 -14.70 3.52
C LEU A 33 25.66 -15.78 4.39
N ALA A 34 26.33 -15.41 5.49
CA ALA A 34 26.94 -16.34 6.44
C ALA A 34 25.90 -17.06 7.33
N ASP A 35 24.73 -16.45 7.59
CA ASP A 35 23.65 -17.00 8.42
C ASP A 35 22.70 -17.97 7.68
N GLY A 36 23.09 -18.46 6.50
CA GLY A 36 22.30 -19.42 5.72
C GLY A 36 21.20 -18.80 4.86
N ALA A 37 21.24 -17.48 4.60
CA ALA A 37 20.40 -16.85 3.60
C ALA A 37 20.81 -17.30 2.18
N ARG A 38 19.82 -17.39 1.28
CA ARG A 38 20.01 -17.84 -0.11
C ARG A 38 19.46 -16.81 -1.07
N VAL A 39 20.19 -16.53 -2.15
CA VAL A 39 19.67 -15.72 -3.25
C VAL A 39 18.84 -16.63 -4.16
N LEU A 40 17.57 -16.29 -4.37
CA LEU A 40 16.70 -16.97 -5.32
C LEU A 40 16.46 -16.08 -6.54
N LEU A 41 16.67 -16.66 -7.71
CA LEU A 41 16.33 -16.05 -8.99
C LEU A 41 14.90 -16.45 -9.40
N PRO A 42 14.11 -15.51 -9.96
CA PRO A 42 12.78 -15.82 -10.45
C PRO A 42 12.85 -16.92 -11.51
N LEU A 43 11.79 -17.73 -11.58
CA LEU A 43 11.73 -18.80 -12.58
C LEU A 43 11.61 -18.18 -13.99
N PRO A 44 12.36 -18.67 -15.00
CA PRO A 44 12.26 -18.19 -16.37
C PRO A 44 10.82 -18.19 -16.89
N LYS A 45 10.49 -17.26 -17.77
CA LYS A 45 9.12 -17.14 -18.32
C LYS A 45 8.75 -18.35 -19.18
N ASP A 46 9.73 -18.97 -19.82
CA ASP A 46 9.55 -20.09 -20.76
C ASP A 46 9.56 -21.47 -20.09
N ASP A 47 9.65 -21.53 -18.75
CA ASP A 47 9.60 -22.81 -18.04
C ASP A 47 8.18 -23.36 -18.04
N GLY A 48 7.94 -24.47 -18.75
CA GLY A 48 6.65 -25.13 -18.84
C GLY A 48 6.07 -25.58 -17.48
N ARG A 49 6.91 -25.73 -16.44
CA ARG A 49 6.47 -26.11 -15.09
C ARG A 49 5.83 -24.95 -14.32
N LYS A 50 5.98 -23.71 -14.80
CA LYS A 50 5.61 -22.50 -14.07
C LYS A 50 4.14 -22.47 -13.64
N ASN A 51 3.21 -22.82 -14.54
CA ASN A 51 1.78 -22.78 -14.23
C ASN A 51 1.39 -23.78 -13.12
N GLY A 52 1.95 -24.99 -13.17
CA GLY A 52 1.73 -26.02 -12.16
C GLY A 52 2.29 -25.62 -10.80
N LEU A 53 3.53 -25.11 -10.78
CA LEU A 53 4.19 -24.61 -9.58
C LEU A 53 3.48 -23.38 -8.98
N GLN A 54 2.98 -22.47 -9.82
CA GLN A 54 2.23 -21.29 -9.35
C GLN A 54 0.89 -21.69 -8.73
N THR A 55 0.19 -22.67 -9.32
CA THR A 55 -1.03 -23.24 -8.73
C THR A 55 -0.72 -23.89 -7.38
N ARG A 56 0.38 -24.62 -7.29
CA ARG A 56 0.85 -25.23 -6.04
C ARG A 56 1.21 -24.18 -4.99
N ALA A 57 1.91 -23.11 -5.37
CA ALA A 57 2.26 -22.00 -4.47
C ALA A 57 1.01 -21.37 -3.83
N THR A 58 -0.05 -21.16 -4.62
CA THR A 58 -1.32 -20.62 -4.10
C THR A 58 -1.99 -21.58 -3.12
N LYS A 59 -1.95 -22.90 -3.37
CA LYS A 59 -2.48 -23.91 -2.45
C LYS A 59 -1.70 -23.95 -1.13
N LEU A 60 -0.37 -24.00 -1.21
CA LEU A 60 0.50 -23.99 -0.02
C LEU A 60 0.30 -22.74 0.82
N ARG A 61 0.07 -21.58 0.19
CA ARG A 61 -0.21 -20.34 0.90
C ARG A 61 -1.50 -20.41 1.71
N LYS A 62 -2.59 -20.94 1.13
CA LYS A 62 -3.85 -21.13 1.85
C LYS A 62 -3.70 -22.09 3.02
N LEU A 63 -2.96 -23.19 2.84
CA LEU A 63 -2.71 -24.15 3.91
C LEU A 63 -1.97 -23.52 5.11
N LEU A 64 -1.02 -22.61 4.84
CA LEU A 64 -0.31 -21.88 5.89
C LEU A 64 -1.17 -20.83 6.60
N GLU A 65 -2.32 -20.46 6.04
CA GLU A 65 -3.31 -19.60 6.71
C GLU A 65 -4.25 -20.43 7.62
N GLU A 66 -4.42 -21.72 7.34
CA GLU A 66 -5.32 -22.62 8.08
C GLU A 66 -4.61 -23.45 9.17
N LYS A 67 -3.37 -23.88 8.90
CA LYS A 67 -2.60 -24.78 9.77
C LYS A 67 -1.24 -24.17 10.10
N ASN A 68 -0.95 -24.13 11.40
CA ASN A 68 0.36 -23.74 11.90
C ASN A 68 1.30 -24.95 11.92
N TYR A 69 2.54 -24.72 11.53
CA TYR A 69 3.62 -25.70 11.57
C TYR A 69 4.78 -25.09 12.36
N GLU A 70 5.47 -25.88 13.17
CA GLU A 70 6.63 -25.39 13.92
C GLU A 70 7.88 -25.40 13.04
N THR A 71 8.12 -26.53 12.36
CA THR A 71 9.34 -26.74 11.57
C THR A 71 9.08 -26.86 10.07
N LEU A 72 10.04 -26.40 9.26
CA LEU A 72 9.97 -26.56 7.81
C LEU A 72 9.94 -28.04 7.38
N ALA A 73 10.58 -28.92 8.15
CA ALA A 73 10.61 -30.36 7.85
C ALA A 73 9.21 -30.98 7.90
N GLU A 74 8.44 -30.70 8.95
CA GLU A 74 7.06 -31.16 9.09
C GLU A 74 6.20 -30.69 7.91
N PHE A 75 6.31 -29.42 7.56
CA PHE A 75 5.57 -28.85 6.43
C PHE A 75 5.92 -29.53 5.10
N LEU A 76 7.20 -29.84 4.87
CA LEU A 76 7.64 -30.52 3.66
C LEU A 76 7.12 -31.96 3.58
N VAL A 77 7.11 -32.69 4.71
CA VAL A 77 6.58 -34.05 4.78
C VAL A 77 5.07 -34.06 4.55
N ASP A 78 4.32 -33.20 5.26
CA ASP A 78 2.86 -33.13 5.17
C ASP A 78 2.38 -32.78 3.75
N ASN A 79 3.16 -31.97 3.02
CA ASN A 79 2.83 -31.55 1.66
C ASN A 79 3.47 -32.40 0.55
N ASN A 80 4.14 -33.50 0.90
CA ASN A 80 4.90 -34.35 -0.03
C ASN A 80 5.82 -33.53 -0.94
N LEU A 81 6.71 -32.75 -0.32
CA LEU A 81 7.61 -31.80 -0.97
C LEU A 81 9.07 -32.09 -0.61
N THR A 82 9.93 -32.13 -1.63
CA THR A 82 11.37 -32.01 -1.43
C THR A 82 11.76 -30.54 -1.30
N MET A 83 12.84 -30.23 -0.56
CA MET A 83 13.38 -28.88 -0.44
C MET A 83 13.60 -28.21 -1.81
N ALA A 84 14.11 -28.94 -2.81
CA ALA A 84 14.33 -28.41 -4.15
C ALA A 84 13.01 -27.97 -4.83
N HIS A 85 11.97 -28.79 -4.75
CA HIS A 85 10.65 -28.48 -5.31
C HIS A 85 9.99 -27.31 -4.58
N TYR A 86 10.18 -27.22 -3.27
CA TYR A 86 9.73 -26.08 -2.46
C TYR A 86 10.40 -24.77 -2.90
N LEU A 87 11.71 -24.77 -3.12
CA LEU A 87 12.43 -23.61 -3.63
C LEU A 87 11.98 -23.22 -5.04
N ASP A 88 11.80 -24.18 -5.95
CA ASP A 88 11.25 -23.90 -7.29
C ASP A 88 9.83 -23.33 -7.22
N THR A 89 9.01 -23.81 -6.28
CA THR A 89 7.69 -23.24 -6.01
C THR A 89 7.79 -21.77 -5.59
N ILE A 90 8.70 -21.44 -4.66
CA ILE A 90 8.94 -20.05 -4.26
C ILE A 90 9.41 -19.20 -5.44
N ARG A 91 10.33 -19.71 -6.27
CA ARG A 91 10.87 -18.97 -7.43
C ARG A 91 9.79 -18.55 -8.43
N THR A 92 8.66 -19.25 -8.51
CA THR A 92 7.52 -18.82 -9.35
C THR A 92 6.79 -17.60 -8.82
N THR A 93 6.83 -17.37 -7.50
CA THR A 93 6.19 -16.21 -6.86
C THR A 93 7.05 -14.95 -6.95
N LEU A 94 8.36 -15.11 -7.18
CA LEU A 94 9.30 -14.00 -7.27
C LEU A 94 9.21 -13.32 -8.64
N ARG A 95 9.16 -11.99 -8.63
CA ARG A 95 9.27 -11.16 -9.85
C ARG A 95 10.70 -10.73 -10.14
N ARG A 96 11.56 -10.71 -9.11
CA ARG A 96 12.94 -10.24 -9.14
C ARG A 96 13.82 -11.13 -8.28
N SER A 97 15.13 -11.05 -8.48
CA SER A 97 16.11 -11.72 -7.61
C SER A 97 15.91 -11.25 -6.18
N THR A 98 15.78 -12.19 -5.25
CA THR A 98 15.43 -11.89 -3.86
C THR A 98 16.28 -12.71 -2.90
N VAL A 99 16.79 -12.06 -1.86
CA VAL A 99 17.46 -12.74 -0.75
C VAL A 99 16.40 -13.35 0.16
N VAL A 100 16.47 -14.66 0.35
CA VAL A 100 15.58 -15.41 1.24
C VAL A 100 16.37 -15.84 2.47
N PHE A 101 15.92 -15.40 3.64
CA PHE A 101 16.52 -15.76 4.91
C PHE A 101 16.05 -17.14 5.38
N LYS A 102 16.94 -17.85 6.07
CA LYS A 102 16.56 -19.03 6.86
C LYS A 102 15.64 -18.57 7.99
N ARG A 103 14.47 -19.20 8.10
CA ARG A 103 13.46 -18.93 9.13
C ARG A 103 12.73 -20.21 9.48
N ASP A 104 12.27 -20.28 10.72
CA ASP A 104 11.33 -21.31 11.16
C ASP A 104 9.90 -20.92 10.77
N LEU A 105 8.98 -21.90 10.76
CA LEU A 105 7.59 -21.64 10.35
C LEU A 105 6.80 -20.89 11.42
N SER A 106 7.26 -20.94 12.68
CA SER A 106 6.78 -20.07 13.76
C SER A 106 7.01 -18.58 13.48
N GLU A 107 8.01 -18.23 12.67
CA GLU A 107 8.40 -16.84 12.37
C GLU A 107 7.75 -16.29 11.09
N ILE A 108 6.72 -16.97 10.56
CA ILE A 108 6.15 -16.62 9.26
C ILE A 108 5.58 -15.19 9.19
N TYR A 109 5.07 -14.69 10.32
CA TYR A 109 4.51 -13.34 10.47
C TYR A 109 5.52 -12.29 10.97
N THR A 110 6.79 -12.67 11.11
CA THR A 110 7.84 -11.75 11.55
C THR A 110 8.52 -11.10 10.36
N ASN A 111 8.56 -9.76 10.33
CA ASN A 111 9.26 -9.02 9.28
C ASN A 111 10.77 -9.20 9.38
N THR A 112 11.48 -8.98 8.29
CA THR A 112 12.96 -8.93 8.34
C THR A 112 13.39 -7.69 9.11
N PHE A 113 14.08 -7.88 10.23
CA PHE A 113 14.60 -6.79 11.04
C PHE A 113 16.10 -6.93 11.25
N ASN A 114 16.75 -5.82 11.57
CA ASN A 114 18.12 -5.83 12.05
C ASN A 114 18.07 -5.79 13.59
N PRO A 115 18.67 -6.78 14.29
CA PRO A 115 18.60 -6.84 15.76
C PRO A 115 19.14 -5.59 16.46
N TRP A 116 20.18 -4.95 15.90
CA TRP A 116 20.71 -3.71 16.46
C TRP A 116 19.74 -2.54 16.26
N ILE A 117 19.15 -2.40 15.07
CA ILE A 117 18.14 -1.35 14.80
C ILE A 117 16.91 -1.54 15.68
N ALA A 118 16.40 -2.78 15.77
CA ALA A 118 15.24 -3.10 16.60
C ALA A 118 15.49 -2.78 18.08
N ARG A 119 16.67 -3.11 18.62
CA ARG A 119 17.05 -2.78 20.00
C ARG A 119 17.25 -1.28 20.24
N THR A 120 17.77 -0.55 19.25
CA THR A 120 18.11 0.87 19.41
C THR A 120 16.90 1.78 19.23
N VAL A 121 16.06 1.48 18.23
CA VAL A 121 14.91 2.30 17.85
C VAL A 121 13.62 1.83 18.54
N CYS A 122 13.58 0.57 19.01
CA CYS A 122 12.39 -0.06 19.59
C CYS A 122 11.15 0.07 18.68
N ALA A 123 11.37 0.01 17.36
CA ALA A 123 10.33 0.16 16.35
C ALA A 123 10.37 -0.99 15.35
N ASN A 124 9.19 -1.34 14.81
CA ASN A 124 9.08 -2.31 13.74
C ASN A 124 9.92 -1.85 12.54
N SER A 125 10.76 -2.76 12.06
CA SER A 125 11.64 -2.52 10.91
C SER A 125 11.30 -3.53 9.84
N ASP A 126 11.12 -3.05 8.61
CA ASP A 126 10.89 -3.89 7.44
C ASP A 126 12.03 -3.66 6.43
N LEU A 127 13.02 -4.55 6.48
CA LEU A 127 14.28 -4.40 5.74
C LEU A 127 14.39 -5.45 4.63
N HIS A 128 14.65 -5.00 3.41
CA HIS A 128 14.84 -5.87 2.26
C HIS A 128 16.15 -5.55 1.56
N PHE A 129 16.93 -6.59 1.25
CA PHE A 129 18.11 -6.44 0.39
C PHE A 129 17.68 -6.27 -1.06
N ILE A 130 18.26 -5.28 -1.73
CA ILE A 130 18.04 -5.01 -3.14
C ILE A 130 19.29 -5.46 -3.88
N LEU A 131 19.11 -6.40 -4.81
CA LEU A 131 20.21 -7.02 -5.56
C LEU A 131 20.47 -6.35 -6.92
N GLU A 132 19.57 -5.48 -7.37
CA GLU A 132 19.60 -4.88 -8.71
C GLU A 132 19.25 -3.38 -8.62
N GLU A 133 19.97 -2.54 -9.36
CA GLU A 133 19.83 -1.08 -9.36
C GLU A 133 18.47 -0.64 -9.88
N TYR A 134 17.95 -1.29 -10.93
CA TYR A 134 16.61 -1.00 -11.46
C TYR A 134 15.52 -1.28 -10.41
N SER A 135 15.66 -2.38 -9.68
CA SER A 135 14.75 -2.74 -8.58
C SER A 135 14.72 -1.68 -7.46
N PHE A 136 15.84 -0.98 -7.22
CA PHE A 136 15.89 0.16 -6.31
C PHE A 136 15.17 1.38 -6.89
N ALA A 137 15.49 1.77 -8.12
CA ALA A 137 14.85 2.91 -8.77
C ALA A 137 13.33 2.76 -8.87
N ALA A 138 12.86 1.58 -9.30
CA ALA A 138 11.44 1.25 -9.36
C ALA A 138 10.77 1.38 -7.99
N TYR A 139 11.40 0.86 -6.93
CA TYR A 139 10.89 0.98 -5.56
C TYR A 139 10.74 2.43 -5.11
N VAL A 140 11.76 3.27 -5.36
CA VAL A 140 11.72 4.70 -5.00
C VAL A 140 10.59 5.41 -5.74
N VAL A 141 10.46 5.20 -7.05
CA VAL A 141 9.38 5.78 -7.86
C VAL A 141 8.02 5.34 -7.37
N GLU A 142 7.84 4.05 -7.08
CA GLU A 142 6.59 3.52 -6.54
C GLU A 142 6.26 4.18 -5.19
N TYR A 143 7.27 4.42 -4.34
CA TYR A 143 7.11 5.02 -3.02
C TYR A 143 6.74 6.50 -3.09
N VAL A 144 7.41 7.27 -3.95
CA VAL A 144 7.08 8.68 -4.20
C VAL A 144 5.63 8.80 -4.71
N ASN A 145 5.23 7.89 -5.59
CA ASN A 145 3.88 7.86 -6.13
C ASN A 145 2.84 7.20 -5.21
N LYS A 146 3.21 6.77 -3.99
CA LYS A 146 2.32 6.03 -3.07
C LYS A 146 1.04 6.80 -2.73
N SER A 147 1.11 8.12 -2.56
CA SER A 147 -0.06 8.97 -2.31
C SER A 147 -1.02 9.02 -3.49
N ASN A 148 -0.50 8.86 -4.71
CA ASN A 148 -1.25 9.00 -5.95
C ASN A 148 -1.75 7.66 -6.50
N ARG A 149 -1.40 6.53 -5.85
CA ARG A 149 -1.86 5.21 -6.27
C ARG A 149 -3.37 5.12 -6.17
N GLY A 150 -4.01 4.64 -7.24
CA GLY A 150 -5.45 4.36 -7.27
C GLY A 150 -6.35 5.58 -7.50
N ILE A 151 -5.81 6.82 -7.45
CA ILE A 151 -6.59 8.03 -7.75
C ILE A 151 -7.12 8.00 -9.19
N SER A 152 -6.34 7.51 -10.15
CA SER A 152 -6.78 7.39 -11.54
C SER A 152 -7.98 6.43 -11.69
N ASN A 153 -7.94 5.28 -11.02
CA ASN A 153 -9.05 4.31 -11.06
C ASN A 153 -10.31 4.89 -10.39
N LEU A 154 -10.12 5.62 -9.28
CA LEU A 154 -11.20 6.33 -8.60
C LEU A 154 -11.86 7.36 -9.52
N HIS A 155 -11.07 8.17 -10.24
CA HIS A 155 -11.60 9.14 -11.19
C HIS A 155 -12.35 8.47 -12.35
N GLN A 156 -11.82 7.37 -12.89
CA GLN A 156 -12.49 6.63 -13.95
C GLN A 156 -13.85 6.07 -13.50
N GLU A 157 -13.92 5.48 -12.30
CA GLU A 157 -15.19 5.01 -11.74
C GLU A 157 -16.18 6.15 -11.47
N LEU A 158 -15.68 7.30 -11.01
CA LEU A 158 -16.51 8.47 -10.78
C LEU A 158 -17.13 9.01 -12.09
N ILE A 159 -16.34 9.05 -13.17
CA ILE A 159 -16.82 9.42 -14.51
C ILE A 159 -17.90 8.43 -14.97
N LYS A 160 -17.68 7.12 -14.83
CA LYS A 160 -18.68 6.10 -15.22
C LYS A 160 -19.99 6.25 -14.45
N ILE A 161 -19.94 6.48 -13.13
CA ILE A 161 -21.16 6.66 -12.31
C ILE A 161 -21.91 7.93 -12.72
N GLN A 162 -21.17 8.99 -13.07
CA GLN A 162 -21.74 10.24 -13.55
C GLN A 162 -22.39 10.09 -14.94
N GLU A 163 -21.76 9.38 -15.86
CA GLU A 163 -22.33 9.08 -17.18
C GLU A 163 -23.61 8.24 -17.09
N GLN A 164 -23.67 7.31 -16.14
CA GLN A 164 -24.83 6.47 -15.88
C GLN A 164 -25.98 7.21 -15.17
N ASN A 165 -25.68 8.29 -14.46
CA ASN A 165 -26.66 9.05 -13.66
C ASN A 165 -26.46 10.56 -13.90
N PRO A 166 -26.73 11.07 -15.12
CA PRO A 166 -26.51 12.47 -15.47
C PRO A 166 -27.40 13.44 -14.67
N GLU A 167 -28.48 12.93 -14.07
CA GLU A 167 -29.43 13.68 -13.24
C GLU A 167 -28.95 13.90 -11.80
N LYS A 168 -27.98 13.10 -11.31
CA LYS A 168 -27.56 13.13 -9.91
C LYS A 168 -26.50 14.18 -9.63
N GLU A 169 -26.62 14.84 -8.49
CA GLU A 169 -25.63 15.82 -8.06
C GLU A 169 -24.32 15.11 -7.66
N TYR A 170 -23.18 15.81 -7.81
CA TYR A 170 -21.86 15.28 -7.44
C TYR A 170 -21.80 14.78 -5.98
N VAL A 171 -22.51 15.42 -5.05
CA VAL A 171 -22.57 15.00 -3.64
C VAL A 171 -23.25 13.64 -3.49
N GLU A 172 -24.29 13.37 -4.27
CA GLU A 172 -25.01 12.11 -4.25
C GLU A 172 -24.19 10.98 -4.89
N ILE A 173 -23.50 11.29 -5.99
CA ILE A 173 -22.54 10.39 -6.63
C ILE A 173 -21.44 10.01 -5.63
N MET A 174 -20.88 10.98 -4.90
CA MET A 174 -19.87 10.73 -3.87
C MET A 174 -20.40 9.89 -2.71
N LYS A 175 -21.67 10.04 -2.32
CA LYS A 175 -22.31 9.18 -1.31
C LYS A 175 -22.43 7.74 -1.81
N GLN A 176 -22.90 7.53 -3.03
CA GLN A 176 -23.03 6.19 -3.63
C GLN A 176 -21.67 5.51 -3.74
N LEU A 177 -20.65 6.26 -4.15
CA LEU A 177 -19.27 5.79 -4.20
C LEU A 177 -18.76 5.43 -2.81
N GLY A 178 -19.04 6.27 -1.81
CA GLY A 178 -18.71 5.99 -0.41
C GLY A 178 -19.34 4.69 0.11
N VAL A 179 -20.60 4.41 -0.23
CA VAL A 179 -21.26 3.15 0.13
C VAL A 179 -20.59 1.97 -0.56
N LYS A 180 -20.27 2.08 -1.85
CA LYS A 180 -19.51 1.03 -2.56
C LYS A 180 -18.15 0.77 -1.90
N PHE A 181 -17.43 1.81 -1.48
CA PHE A 181 -16.16 1.68 -0.76
C PHE A 181 -16.31 0.97 0.59
N LEU A 182 -17.35 1.30 1.36
CA LEU A 182 -17.59 0.65 2.64
C LEU A 182 -17.94 -0.83 2.48
N ASN A 183 -18.64 -1.19 1.40
CA ASN A 183 -19.02 -2.59 1.13
C ASN A 183 -17.86 -3.45 0.58
N THR A 184 -16.81 -2.85 0.03
CA THR A 184 -15.65 -3.60 -0.50
C THR A 184 -14.56 -3.81 0.54
N VAL A 185 -14.55 -3.03 1.62
CA VAL A 185 -13.52 -3.09 2.66
C VAL A 185 -14.03 -3.93 3.82
N GLU A 186 -13.36 -5.04 4.09
CA GLU A 186 -13.51 -5.75 5.36
C GLU A 186 -12.97 -4.86 6.48
N MET A 187 -13.79 -4.63 7.50
CA MET A 187 -13.45 -3.82 8.67
C MET A 187 -13.73 -4.57 9.95
N SER A 188 -12.87 -4.34 10.95
CA SER A 188 -13.08 -4.89 12.29
C SER A 188 -14.34 -4.29 12.93
N SER A 189 -14.94 -4.99 13.90
CA SER A 189 -16.12 -4.48 14.61
C SER A 189 -15.83 -3.17 15.34
N GLN A 190 -14.59 -2.98 15.82
CA GLN A 190 -14.14 -1.76 16.48
C GLN A 190 -14.08 -0.59 15.49
N GLU A 191 -13.54 -0.80 14.29
CA GLU A 191 -13.51 0.23 13.23
C GLU A 191 -14.93 0.56 12.74
N ALA A 192 -15.80 -0.44 12.58
CA ALA A 192 -17.19 -0.23 12.20
C ALA A 192 -17.95 0.62 13.23
N ALA A 193 -17.82 0.29 14.51
CA ALA A 193 -18.40 1.09 15.60
C ALA A 193 -17.86 2.53 15.58
N TRP A 194 -16.56 2.70 15.34
CA TRP A 194 -15.94 4.02 15.22
C TRP A 194 -16.52 4.85 14.05
N TYR A 195 -16.69 4.22 12.88
CA TYR A 195 -17.31 4.84 11.71
C TYR A 195 -18.77 5.22 11.96
N LEU A 196 -19.57 4.34 12.56
CA LEU A 196 -20.98 4.57 12.88
C LEU A 196 -21.17 5.71 13.89
N LEU A 197 -20.31 5.76 14.92
CA LEU A 197 -20.31 6.81 15.94
C LEU A 197 -19.69 8.14 15.44
N ARG A 198 -19.19 8.18 14.19
CA ARG A 198 -18.52 9.34 13.58
C ARG A 198 -17.42 9.93 14.45
N GLN A 199 -16.68 9.07 15.16
CA GLN A 199 -15.60 9.54 16.03
C GLN A 199 -14.41 10.05 15.19
N LEU A 200 -13.80 11.14 15.65
CA LEU A 200 -12.63 11.73 15.00
C LEU A 200 -11.40 10.84 15.23
N MET A 201 -10.79 10.30 14.16
CA MET A 201 -9.59 9.45 14.24
C MET A 201 -8.42 10.09 15.02
N SER A 202 -8.38 11.42 15.09
CA SER A 202 -7.42 12.15 15.92
C SER A 202 -8.03 13.48 16.35
N ARG A 203 -7.76 13.89 17.59
CA ARG A 203 -8.02 15.25 18.06
C ARG A 203 -6.69 16.00 18.14
N SER A 204 -6.65 17.21 17.59
CA SER A 204 -5.52 18.13 17.70
C SER A 204 -5.99 19.34 18.51
N SER A 205 -5.14 19.84 19.41
CA SER A 205 -5.38 21.11 20.11
C SER A 205 -5.20 22.33 19.20
N ARG A 206 -4.61 22.14 18.02
CA ARG A 206 -4.32 23.20 17.04
C ARG A 206 -5.20 23.04 15.81
N GLU A 207 -5.90 24.11 15.47
CA GLU A 207 -6.62 24.23 14.20
C GLU A 207 -5.62 24.44 13.05
N VAL A 208 -5.77 23.67 11.98
CA VAL A 208 -4.97 23.83 10.76
C VAL A 208 -5.85 24.47 9.70
N SER A 209 -5.58 25.74 9.39
CA SER A 209 -6.24 26.46 8.30
C SER A 209 -5.37 26.45 7.05
N TYR A 210 -5.93 26.00 5.93
CA TYR A 210 -5.27 26.13 4.63
C TYR A 210 -5.33 27.59 4.15
N ILE A 211 -4.17 28.19 3.88
CA ILE A 211 -4.05 29.53 3.31
C ILE A 211 -3.52 29.36 1.89
N PRO A 212 -4.30 29.68 0.83
CA PRO A 212 -3.82 29.58 -0.53
C PRO A 212 -2.74 30.63 -0.79
N THR A 213 -1.51 30.19 -1.01
CA THR A 213 -0.35 31.06 -1.31
C THR A 213 -0.24 31.43 -2.79
N VAL A 214 -1.02 30.79 -3.66
CA VAL A 214 -1.07 31.10 -5.10
C VAL A 214 -1.79 32.41 -5.38
N TRP A 215 -1.39 33.06 -6.49
CA TRP A 215 -1.96 34.32 -6.95
C TRP A 215 -3.48 34.20 -7.13
N PRO A 216 -4.26 35.26 -6.84
CA PRO A 216 -5.73 35.21 -6.92
C PRO A 216 -6.28 34.69 -8.25
N GLN A 217 -5.56 34.93 -9.35
CA GLN A 217 -5.94 34.53 -10.69
C GLN A 217 -5.74 33.02 -10.95
N GLU A 218 -4.77 32.40 -10.27
CA GLU A 218 -4.38 30.98 -10.42
C GLU A 218 -5.01 30.08 -9.36
N ARG A 219 -5.75 30.65 -8.41
CA ARG A 219 -6.45 29.88 -7.38
C ARG A 219 -7.46 28.94 -8.02
N HIS A 220 -7.50 27.70 -7.53
CA HIS A 220 -8.56 26.76 -7.89
C HIS A 220 -9.93 27.37 -7.58
N LYS A 221 -10.77 27.47 -8.60
CA LYS A 221 -12.15 27.95 -8.50
C LYS A 221 -13.08 26.75 -8.44
N LEU A 222 -14.03 26.76 -7.50
CA LEU A 222 -15.11 25.78 -7.47
C LEU A 222 -16.28 26.30 -8.29
N ARG A 223 -16.78 25.49 -9.22
CA ARG A 223 -17.99 25.83 -9.97
C ARG A 223 -19.20 25.85 -9.03
N LYS A 224 -20.13 26.79 -9.24
CA LYS A 224 -21.44 26.81 -8.56
C LYS A 224 -22.22 25.53 -8.93
N ARG A 225 -23.07 25.08 -8.00
CA ARG A 225 -23.97 23.95 -8.26
C ARG A 225 -25.06 24.38 -9.23
N LYS A 226 -25.55 23.46 -10.06
CA LYS A 226 -26.58 23.75 -11.07
C LYS A 226 -27.84 24.36 -10.44
N ALA A 227 -28.34 23.77 -9.36
CA ALA A 227 -29.49 24.31 -8.62
C ALA A 227 -29.29 25.75 -8.09
N VAL A 228 -28.06 26.14 -7.75
CA VAL A 228 -27.76 27.53 -7.33
C VAL A 228 -27.77 28.47 -8.52
N MET A 229 -27.23 28.04 -9.67
CA MET A 229 -27.26 28.81 -10.91
C MET A 229 -28.69 28.96 -11.46
N ASP A 230 -29.51 27.92 -11.32
CA ASP A 230 -30.92 27.93 -11.73
C ASP A 230 -31.74 28.90 -10.86
N VAL A 231 -31.48 28.95 -9.54
CA VAL A 231 -32.12 29.93 -8.62
C VAL A 231 -31.65 31.36 -8.91
N GLU A 232 -30.39 31.54 -9.26
CA GLU A 232 -29.83 32.84 -9.66
C GLU A 232 -30.29 33.27 -11.08
N ASN A 233 -31.04 32.42 -11.80
CA ASN A 233 -31.47 32.63 -13.19
C ASN A 233 -30.31 33.08 -14.10
N LEU A 234 -29.15 32.42 -13.95
CA LEU A 234 -27.97 32.73 -14.76
C LEU A 234 -28.22 32.31 -16.21
N ASP A 235 -27.92 33.21 -17.15
CA ASP A 235 -27.93 32.90 -18.58
C ASP A 235 -26.93 31.79 -18.93
N GLU A 236 -27.20 31.03 -19.99
CA GLU A 236 -26.34 29.92 -20.45
C GLU A 236 -24.91 30.38 -20.77
N ASN A 237 -24.71 31.65 -21.14
CA ASN A 237 -23.40 32.23 -21.43
C ASN A 237 -22.82 33.07 -20.28
N SER A 238 -23.41 33.03 -19.08
CA SER A 238 -22.91 33.78 -17.94
C SER A 238 -21.51 33.31 -17.52
N THR A 239 -20.60 34.25 -17.27
CA THR A 239 -19.25 33.96 -16.76
C THR A 239 -19.24 33.78 -15.23
N ASP A 240 -20.34 34.09 -14.53
CA ASP A 240 -20.47 33.99 -13.08
C ASP A 240 -20.85 32.57 -12.58
N ILE A 241 -20.18 31.58 -13.15
CA ILE A 241 -20.38 30.16 -12.82
C ILE A 241 -19.50 29.69 -11.66
N TRP A 242 -18.73 30.60 -11.03
CA TRP A 242 -17.73 30.27 -10.01
C TRP A 242 -18.17 30.73 -8.63
N ASN A 243 -17.95 29.91 -7.60
CA ASN A 243 -18.12 30.33 -6.21
C ASN A 243 -17.07 31.39 -5.85
N ALA A 244 -17.46 32.37 -5.02
CA ALA A 244 -16.50 33.26 -4.38
C ALA A 244 -15.47 32.44 -3.60
N ALA A 245 -14.18 32.73 -3.81
CA ALA A 245 -13.09 31.96 -3.23
C ALA A 245 -13.23 31.85 -1.69
N ILE A 246 -12.92 30.65 -1.17
CA ILE A 246 -13.01 30.27 0.24
C ILE A 246 -12.34 31.32 1.14
N ARG A 247 -13.18 31.99 1.96
CA ARG A 247 -12.91 32.92 3.08
C ARG A 247 -11.63 33.78 2.98
N ARG A 248 -11.81 35.07 2.69
CA ARG A 248 -11.01 36.12 3.36
C ARG A 248 -11.41 36.08 4.84
N LYS A 249 -10.54 35.62 5.75
CA LYS A 249 -10.74 35.97 7.16
C LYS A 249 -10.59 37.48 7.22
N ALA A 250 -11.66 38.17 7.62
CA ALA A 250 -11.60 39.59 7.95
C ALA A 250 -10.56 39.79 9.05
N GLU A 251 -9.78 40.86 8.91
CA GLU A 251 -8.83 41.37 9.89
C GLU A 251 -9.51 41.64 11.24
#